data_AF-A0A7K8VYJ0-F1
#
_entry.id   AF-A0A7K8VYJ0-F1
#
_cell.length_a   1.000
_cell.length_b   1.000
_cell.length_c   1.000
_cell.angle_alpha   90.00
_cell.angle_beta   90.00
_cell.angle_gamma   90.00
#
_symmetry.space_group_name_H-M   'P 1'
#
loop_
_entity.id
_entity.type
_entity.pdbx_description
1 polymer ?
#
loop_
_entity_poly.entity_id
_entity_poly.type
_entity_poly.pdbx_seq_one_letter_code
_entity_poly.pdbx_strand_id
1 'polypeptide(L)'
;AKLCRRQDINEGAAQPRRAAVFNPYTEFKEFSRRQIKDMERMFRLYDSGRDGYIDLMELKLMMEKLGAPQTHLGLKNMIKEVDEDFDGKLSFREFLLIFHKAAAGELEEDSGLLTLAKLSEIDVSIEGVKGAKNFFEAKAQALSSASKFEAEIRAEQDERKREEEERKHRRAAFRELKSAFTQ
;
A
#
# COMPACT_ATOMS: atom_id res chain seq x y z
N ALA A 1 8.55 31.77 -30.55
CA ALA A 1 7.97 31.42 -29.24
C ALA A 1 8.65 30.22 -28.57
N LYS A 2 8.64 29.00 -29.14
CA LYS A 2 9.25 27.80 -28.50
C LYS A 2 10.79 27.80 -28.42
N LEU A 3 11.48 28.56 -29.29
CA LEU A 3 12.95 28.68 -29.30
C LEU A 3 13.49 29.59 -28.19
N CYS A 4 12.90 30.78 -27.99
CA CYS A 4 13.32 31.71 -26.92
C CYS A 4 13.28 31.05 -25.54
N ARG A 5 12.17 30.38 -25.20
CA ARG A 5 12.03 29.71 -23.90
C ARG A 5 13.07 28.62 -23.66
N ARG A 6 13.56 27.94 -24.70
CA ARG A 6 14.64 26.94 -24.56
C ARG A 6 15.99 27.61 -24.31
N GLN A 7 16.26 28.75 -24.94
CA GLN A 7 17.46 29.56 -24.70
C GLN A 7 17.47 30.11 -23.28
N ASP A 8 16.34 30.63 -22.80
CA ASP A 8 16.21 31.15 -21.43
C ASP A 8 16.49 30.09 -20.35
N ILE A 9 16.16 28.82 -20.62
CA ILE A 9 16.47 27.69 -19.71
C ILE A 9 17.96 27.35 -19.75
N ASN A 10 18.58 27.34 -20.92
CA ASN A 10 20.02 27.04 -21.08
C ASN A 10 20.90 28.15 -20.51
N GLU A 11 20.45 29.40 -20.57
CA GLU A 11 21.14 30.57 -20.02
C GLU A 11 20.85 30.78 -18.51
N GLY A 12 20.02 29.92 -17.90
CA GLY A 12 19.68 29.98 -16.47
C GLY A 12 18.71 31.10 -16.09
N ALA A 13 18.21 31.87 -17.06
CA ALA A 13 17.23 32.95 -16.87
C ALA A 13 15.81 32.43 -16.56
N ALA A 14 15.52 31.15 -16.83
CA ALA A 14 14.28 30.50 -16.48
C ALA A 14 14.50 29.08 -15.94
N GLN A 15 13.95 28.77 -14.77
CA GLN A 15 13.93 27.39 -14.29
C GLN A 15 13.02 26.53 -15.18
N PRO A 16 13.42 25.28 -15.51
CA PRO A 16 12.52 24.35 -16.17
C PRO A 16 11.31 24.14 -15.26
N ARG A 17 10.13 24.57 -15.71
CA ARG A 17 8.88 24.25 -15.03
C ARG A 17 8.74 22.73 -15.05
N ARG A 18 9.04 22.07 -13.93
CA ARG A 18 8.63 20.69 -13.69
C ARG A 18 7.11 20.71 -13.56
N ALA A 19 6.40 20.71 -14.69
CA ALA A 19 5.04 20.23 -14.67
C ALA A 19 5.15 18.76 -14.27
N ALA A 20 4.81 18.44 -13.02
CA ALA A 20 4.57 17.06 -12.63
C ALA A 20 3.40 16.61 -13.49
N VAL A 21 3.69 15.99 -14.63
CA VAL A 21 2.66 15.43 -15.50
C VAL A 21 2.06 14.27 -14.72
N PHE A 22 0.80 14.42 -14.32
CA PHE A 22 0.08 13.36 -13.66
C PHE A 22 0.12 12.10 -14.53
N ASN A 23 0.61 11.01 -13.96
CA ASN A 23 0.63 9.71 -14.61
C ASN A 23 0.01 8.68 -13.66
N PRO A 24 -1.24 8.25 -13.92
CA PRO A 24 -1.98 7.39 -13.01
C PRO A 24 -1.29 6.04 -12.79
N TYR A 25 -0.59 5.53 -13.81
CA TYR A 25 0.08 4.23 -13.74
C TYR A 25 1.32 4.21 -12.84
N THR A 26 1.91 5.37 -12.56
CA THR A 26 3.06 5.49 -11.66
C THR A 26 2.68 5.90 -10.25
N GLU A 27 1.54 6.57 -10.09
CA GLU A 27 1.04 7.03 -8.80
C GLU A 27 0.21 5.95 -8.10
N PHE A 28 -0.73 5.33 -8.82
CA PHE A 28 -1.60 4.27 -8.31
C PHE A 28 -1.10 2.89 -8.75
N LYS A 29 0.04 2.46 -8.20
CA LYS A 29 0.74 1.22 -8.60
C LYS A 29 0.01 -0.04 -8.17
N GLU A 30 -0.87 0.07 -7.20
CA GLU A 30 -1.75 -0.97 -6.71
C GLU A 30 -2.83 -1.36 -7.72
N PHE A 31 -3.14 -0.49 -8.68
CA PHE A 31 -4.11 -0.79 -9.72
C PHE A 31 -3.44 -1.29 -10.99
N SER A 32 -4.01 -2.35 -11.56
CA SER A 32 -3.63 -2.83 -12.88
C SER A 32 -3.96 -1.78 -13.95
N ARG A 33 -3.23 -1.82 -15.08
CA ARG A 33 -3.53 -0.95 -16.22
C ARG A 33 -4.97 -1.11 -16.72
N ARG A 34 -5.56 -2.28 -16.53
CA ARG A 34 -6.95 -2.56 -16.89
C ARG A 34 -7.90 -1.83 -15.95
N GLN A 35 -7.72 -1.95 -14.63
CA GLN A 35 -8.52 -1.23 -13.64
C GLN A 35 -8.47 0.28 -13.84
N ILE A 36 -7.28 0.86 -14.06
CA ILE A 36 -7.14 2.30 -14.34
C ILE A 36 -7.92 2.70 -15.60
N LYS A 37 -7.88 1.88 -16.66
CA LYS A 37 -8.68 2.13 -17.88
C LYS A 37 -10.18 1.99 -17.64
N ASP A 38 -10.60 1.08 -16.78
CA ASP A 38 -12.01 0.89 -16.44
C ASP A 38 -12.53 2.09 -15.65
N MET A 39 -11.74 2.57 -14.67
CA MET A 39 -12.00 3.82 -13.95
C MET A 39 -12.00 5.03 -14.89
N GLU A 40 -11.08 5.10 -15.86
CA GLU A 40 -11.06 6.16 -16.87
C GLU A 40 -12.31 6.16 -17.76
N ARG A 41 -12.79 4.96 -18.17
CA ARG A 41 -14.03 4.82 -18.93
C ARG A 41 -15.25 5.26 -18.12
N MET A 42 -15.30 4.87 -16.86
CA MET A 42 -16.35 5.29 -15.93
C MET A 42 -16.33 6.82 -15.75
N PHE A 43 -15.16 7.39 -15.50
CA PHE A 43 -15.00 8.84 -15.35
C PHE A 43 -15.54 9.61 -16.56
N ARG A 44 -15.08 9.24 -17.76
CA ARG A 44 -15.50 9.87 -19.03
C ARG A 44 -16.96 9.64 -19.39
N LEU A 45 -17.61 8.62 -18.81
CA LEU A 45 -19.04 8.36 -19.04
C LEU A 45 -19.90 9.41 -18.34
N TYR A 46 -19.45 9.93 -17.20
CA TYR A 46 -20.21 10.88 -16.38
C TYR A 46 -19.74 12.32 -16.49
N ASP A 47 -18.48 12.56 -16.89
CA ASP A 47 -17.99 13.87 -17.38
C ASP A 47 -18.70 14.22 -18.69
N SER A 48 -19.89 14.81 -18.55
CA SER A 48 -20.75 15.22 -19.66
C SER A 48 -20.26 16.52 -20.28
N GLY A 49 -19.65 17.38 -19.45
CA GLY A 49 -19.03 18.64 -19.87
C GLY A 49 -17.78 18.46 -20.74
N ARG A 50 -17.12 17.30 -20.65
CA ARG A 50 -15.78 17.03 -21.22
C ARG A 50 -14.75 18.07 -20.79
N ASP A 51 -14.91 18.62 -19.60
CA ASP A 51 -13.96 19.57 -19.01
C ASP A 51 -12.81 18.86 -18.29
N GLY A 52 -12.89 17.52 -18.15
CA GLY A 52 -11.91 16.70 -17.47
C GLY A 52 -12.13 16.60 -15.96
N TYR A 53 -13.30 17.04 -15.48
CA TYR A 53 -13.72 17.00 -14.09
C TYR A 53 -15.11 16.36 -13.97
N ILE A 54 -15.45 15.88 -12.78
CA ILE A 54 -16.82 15.51 -12.42
C ILE A 54 -17.29 16.51 -11.38
N ASP A 55 -18.26 17.34 -11.76
CA ASP A 55 -18.88 18.26 -10.84
C ASP A 55 -19.95 17.59 -9.95
N LEU A 56 -20.55 18.37 -9.04
CA LEU A 56 -21.54 17.85 -8.11
C LEU A 56 -22.81 17.31 -8.81
N MET A 57 -23.22 17.90 -9.93
CA MET A 57 -24.39 17.45 -10.69
C MET A 57 -24.08 16.17 -11.46
N GLU A 58 -22.88 16.05 -12.01
CA GLU A 58 -22.41 14.85 -12.70
C GLU A 58 -22.23 13.68 -11.72
N LEU A 59 -21.68 13.94 -10.53
CA LEU A 59 -21.60 12.95 -9.45
C LEU A 59 -22.99 12.52 -8.97
N LYS A 60 -23.94 13.47 -8.87
CA LYS A 60 -25.34 13.16 -8.54
C LYS A 60 -25.93 12.18 -9.56
N LEU A 61 -25.77 12.49 -10.86
CA LEU A 61 -26.27 11.63 -11.93
C LEU A 61 -25.61 10.25 -11.87
N MET A 62 -24.30 10.18 -11.60
CA MET A 62 -23.59 8.92 -11.42
C MET A 62 -24.21 8.06 -10.31
N MET A 63 -24.43 8.62 -9.14
CA MET A 63 -25.01 7.89 -8.01
C MET A 63 -26.45 7.44 -8.27
N GLU A 64 -27.24 8.25 -8.99
CA GLU A 64 -28.59 7.87 -9.44
C GLU A 64 -28.55 6.70 -10.44
N LYS A 65 -27.60 6.70 -11.39
CA LYS A 65 -27.43 5.61 -12.37
C LYS A 65 -26.92 4.32 -11.76
N LEU A 66 -26.09 4.41 -10.72
CA LEU A 66 -25.65 3.26 -9.93
C LEU A 66 -26.75 2.72 -9.00
N GLY A 67 -27.91 3.38 -8.91
CA GLY A 67 -29.02 2.93 -8.07
C GLY A 67 -28.88 3.26 -6.58
N ALA A 68 -27.95 4.15 -6.22
CA ALA A 68 -27.68 4.55 -4.84
C ALA A 68 -27.68 6.09 -4.70
N PRO A 69 -28.82 6.77 -4.93
CA PRO A 69 -28.89 8.22 -4.88
C PRO A 69 -28.45 8.76 -3.51
N GLN A 70 -27.69 9.84 -3.53
CA GLN A 70 -27.18 10.49 -2.32
C GLN A 70 -27.83 11.87 -2.12
N THR A 71 -27.85 12.34 -0.88
CA THR A 71 -28.32 13.70 -0.57
C THR A 71 -27.32 14.74 -1.09
N HIS A 72 -27.77 15.99 -1.31
CA HIS A 72 -26.87 17.07 -1.74
C HIS A 72 -25.68 17.27 -0.78
N LEU A 73 -25.93 17.16 0.53
CA LEU A 73 -24.87 17.25 1.54
C LEU A 73 -23.94 16.03 1.49
N GLY A 74 -24.48 14.83 1.30
CA GLY A 74 -23.70 13.61 1.11
C GLY A 74 -22.76 13.72 -0.09
N LEU A 75 -23.25 14.21 -1.23
CA LEU A 75 -22.44 14.44 -2.43
C LEU A 75 -21.32 15.47 -2.20
N LYS A 76 -21.61 16.57 -1.50
CA LYS A 76 -20.57 17.55 -1.11
C LYS A 76 -19.50 16.92 -0.23
N ASN A 77 -19.90 16.08 0.72
CA ASN A 77 -18.96 15.40 1.61
C ASN A 77 -18.10 14.38 0.84
N MET A 78 -18.70 13.65 -0.09
CA MET A 78 -17.98 12.72 -0.97
C MET A 78 -16.88 13.42 -1.78
N ILE A 79 -17.18 14.58 -2.39
CA ILE A 79 -16.18 15.36 -3.12
C ILE A 79 -15.08 15.82 -2.17
N LYS A 80 -15.48 16.46 -1.06
CA LYS A 80 -14.56 17.03 -0.07
C LYS A 80 -13.57 16.01 0.52
N GLU A 81 -13.92 14.74 0.57
CA GLU A 81 -13.06 13.68 1.13
C GLU A 81 -11.86 13.34 0.23
N VAL A 82 -11.95 13.60 -1.08
CA VAL A 82 -10.90 13.29 -2.06
C VAL A 82 -10.41 14.50 -2.86
N ASP A 83 -11.09 15.64 -2.74
CA ASP A 83 -10.73 16.93 -3.32
C ASP A 83 -9.48 17.51 -2.61
N GLU A 84 -8.31 17.30 -3.21
CA GLU A 84 -7.00 17.71 -2.66
C GLU A 84 -6.63 19.13 -3.06
N ASP A 85 -7.16 19.63 -4.19
CA ASP A 85 -6.88 20.97 -4.69
C ASP A 85 -7.96 22.02 -4.34
N PHE A 86 -9.05 21.58 -3.71
CA PHE A 86 -10.18 22.37 -3.20
C PHE A 86 -10.94 23.11 -4.31
N ASP A 87 -11.01 22.56 -5.51
CA ASP A 87 -11.76 23.14 -6.63
C ASP A 87 -13.27 22.82 -6.57
N GLY A 88 -13.69 21.91 -5.67
CA GLY A 88 -15.08 21.51 -5.47
C GLY A 88 -15.64 20.61 -6.56
N LYS A 89 -14.77 20.05 -7.40
CA LYS A 89 -15.04 19.04 -8.43
C LYS A 89 -14.07 17.86 -8.21
N LEU A 90 -14.18 16.84 -9.07
CA LEU A 90 -13.28 15.69 -9.04
C LEU A 90 -12.48 15.64 -10.33
N SER A 91 -11.18 15.87 -10.24
CA SER A 91 -10.25 15.51 -11.30
C SER A 91 -10.16 13.99 -11.47
N PHE A 92 -9.62 13.51 -12.60
CA PHE A 92 -9.43 12.07 -12.78
C PHE A 92 -8.51 11.45 -11.71
N ARG A 93 -7.53 12.20 -11.21
CA ARG A 93 -6.66 11.74 -10.12
C ARG A 93 -7.46 11.50 -8.84
N GLU A 94 -8.29 12.46 -8.44
CA GLU A 94 -9.10 12.39 -7.22
C GLU A 94 -10.20 11.33 -7.33
N PHE A 95 -10.71 11.12 -8.54
CA PHE A 95 -11.58 9.98 -8.82
C PHE A 95 -10.89 8.63 -8.53
N LEU A 96 -9.61 8.47 -8.91
CA LEU A 96 -8.83 7.28 -8.56
C LEU A 96 -8.57 7.17 -7.04
N LEU A 97 -8.45 8.29 -6.32
CA LEU A 97 -8.31 8.30 -4.87
C LEU A 97 -9.51 7.63 -4.15
N ILE A 98 -10.72 7.72 -4.70
CA ILE A 98 -11.91 7.04 -4.15
C ILE A 98 -11.66 5.53 -4.08
N PHE A 99 -11.19 4.95 -5.18
CA PHE A 99 -10.88 3.53 -5.28
C PHE A 99 -9.68 3.15 -4.42
N HIS A 100 -8.68 4.04 -4.33
CA HIS A 100 -7.51 3.84 -3.47
C HIS A 100 -7.92 3.68 -2.01
N LYS A 101 -8.73 4.62 -1.50
CA LYS A 101 -9.23 4.59 -0.13
C LYS A 101 -10.11 3.38 0.12
N ALA A 102 -10.95 2.99 -0.85
CA ALA A 102 -11.75 1.77 -0.77
C ALA A 102 -10.86 0.52 -0.66
N ALA A 103 -9.84 0.40 -1.52
CA ALA A 103 -8.90 -0.73 -1.50
C ALA A 103 -8.01 -0.72 -0.25
N ALA A 104 -7.73 0.44 0.34
CA ALA A 104 -6.99 0.60 1.58
C ALA A 104 -7.84 0.25 2.82
N GLY A 105 -9.17 0.27 2.71
CA GLY A 105 -10.09 0.10 3.84
C GLY A 105 -10.20 1.35 4.71
N GLU A 106 -9.95 2.53 4.13
CA GLU A 106 -9.98 3.83 4.83
C GLU A 106 -11.38 4.48 4.83
N LEU A 107 -12.30 3.96 4.01
CA LEU A 107 -13.65 4.50 3.89
C LEU A 107 -14.58 3.90 4.94
N GLU A 108 -15.48 4.72 5.49
CA GLU A 108 -16.52 4.25 6.42
C GLU A 108 -17.49 3.26 5.73
N GLU A 109 -17.97 2.25 6.47
CA GLU A 109 -18.71 1.09 5.94
C GLU A 109 -20.01 1.44 5.18
N ASP A 110 -20.60 2.60 5.48
CA ASP A 110 -21.82 3.11 4.86
C ASP A 110 -21.61 4.46 4.13
N SER A 111 -20.36 4.81 3.84
CA SER A 111 -20.05 6.04 3.10
C SER A 111 -20.53 5.98 1.65
N GLY A 112 -20.88 7.15 1.10
CA GLY A 112 -21.24 7.28 -0.32
C GLY A 112 -20.09 6.89 -1.24
N LEU A 113 -18.84 7.18 -0.85
CA LEU A 113 -17.64 6.78 -1.61
C LEU A 113 -17.44 5.26 -1.64
N LEU A 114 -17.65 4.57 -0.52
CA LEU A 114 -17.57 3.12 -0.50
C LEU A 114 -18.69 2.49 -1.33
N THR A 115 -19.89 3.07 -1.27
CA THR A 115 -21.02 2.65 -2.10
C THR A 115 -20.72 2.79 -3.59
N LEU A 116 -20.14 3.94 -4.00
CA LEU A 116 -19.69 4.16 -5.38
C LEU A 116 -18.66 3.10 -5.82
N ALA A 117 -17.64 2.86 -5.00
CA ALA A 117 -16.60 1.87 -5.31
C ALA A 117 -17.20 0.46 -5.48
N LYS A 118 -18.09 0.04 -4.56
CA LYS A 118 -18.77 -1.27 -4.61
C LYS A 118 -19.65 -1.45 -5.86
N LEU A 119 -20.36 -0.40 -6.28
CA LEU A 119 -21.32 -0.46 -7.39
C LEU A 119 -20.69 -0.25 -8.76
N SER A 120 -19.47 0.27 -8.83
CA SER A 120 -18.77 0.54 -10.09
C SER A 120 -18.36 -0.70 -10.91
N GLU A 121 -18.62 -1.91 -10.39
CA GLU A 121 -18.17 -3.21 -10.94
C GLU A 121 -16.65 -3.38 -11.06
N ILE A 122 -15.86 -2.38 -10.66
CA ILE A 122 -14.40 -2.42 -10.68
C ILE A 122 -13.93 -3.10 -9.40
N ASP A 123 -13.61 -4.39 -9.50
CA ASP A 123 -13.06 -5.13 -8.36
C ASP A 123 -11.63 -4.66 -8.05
N VAL A 124 -11.51 -3.85 -7.01
CA VAL A 124 -10.23 -3.34 -6.47
C VAL A 124 -9.67 -4.23 -5.36
N SER A 125 -10.36 -5.32 -5.02
CA SER A 125 -10.06 -6.16 -3.85
C SER A 125 -8.99 -7.21 -4.13
N ILE A 126 -8.67 -7.50 -5.41
CA ILE A 126 -8.00 -8.76 -5.77
C ILE A 126 -6.70 -8.60 -6.59
N GLU A 127 -6.51 -7.55 -7.39
CA GLU A 127 -5.37 -7.50 -8.32
C GLU A 127 -4.31 -6.45 -7.96
N GLY A 128 -3.22 -6.85 -7.29
CA GLY A 128 -1.96 -6.08 -7.28
C GLY A 128 -1.30 -5.87 -5.92
N VAL A 129 -0.07 -6.38 -5.78
CA VAL A 129 0.93 -6.19 -4.69
C VAL A 129 0.52 -6.59 -3.26
N LYS A 130 -0.74 -6.47 -2.82
CA LYS A 130 -1.18 -6.94 -1.48
C LYS A 130 -1.10 -8.46 -1.33
N GLY A 131 -1.49 -9.22 -2.36
CA GLY A 131 -1.32 -10.69 -2.36
C GLY A 131 0.16 -11.09 -2.28
N ALA A 132 1.04 -10.34 -2.96
CA ALA A 132 2.47 -10.55 -2.88
C ALA A 132 3.05 -10.14 -1.50
N LYS A 133 2.54 -9.07 -0.87
CA LYS A 133 2.95 -8.69 0.49
C LYS A 133 2.69 -9.84 1.46
N ASN A 134 1.49 -10.41 1.45
CA ASN A 134 1.17 -11.59 2.27
C ASN A 134 2.06 -12.78 1.92
N PHE A 135 2.35 -13.00 0.64
CA PHE A 135 3.22 -14.10 0.18
C PHE A 135 4.68 -13.94 0.61
N PHE A 136 5.25 -12.73 0.49
CA PHE A 136 6.63 -12.42 0.88
C PHE A 136 6.79 -12.35 2.40
N GLU A 137 5.80 -11.82 3.12
CA GLU A 137 5.77 -11.76 4.59
C GLU A 137 5.67 -13.17 5.19
N ALA A 138 4.81 -14.03 4.64
CA ALA A 138 4.73 -15.44 5.04
C ALA A 138 6.07 -16.17 4.82
N LYS A 139 6.75 -15.93 3.69
CA LYS A 139 8.05 -16.52 3.40
C LYS A 139 9.15 -16.00 4.32
N ALA A 140 9.14 -14.72 4.66
CA ALA A 140 10.08 -14.11 5.61
C ALA A 140 9.87 -14.65 7.04
N GLN A 141 8.62 -14.79 7.49
CA GLN A 141 8.30 -15.41 8.78
C GLN A 141 8.70 -16.88 8.83
N ALA A 142 8.48 -17.65 7.77
CA ALA A 142 8.90 -19.06 7.69
C ALA A 142 10.43 -19.23 7.76
N LEU A 143 11.19 -18.33 7.12
CA LEU A 143 12.66 -18.32 7.25
C LEU A 143 13.10 -17.93 8.66
N SER A 144 12.43 -16.94 9.27
CA SER A 144 12.73 -16.48 10.63
C SER A 144 12.38 -17.54 11.69
N SER A 145 11.29 -18.29 11.53
CA SER A 145 10.92 -19.35 12.47
C SER A 145 11.87 -20.54 12.36
N ALA A 146 12.27 -20.93 11.14
CA ALA A 146 13.28 -21.96 10.92
C ALA A 146 14.64 -21.61 11.56
N SER A 147 15.10 -20.37 11.42
CA SER A 147 16.39 -19.93 11.99
C SER A 147 16.38 -19.85 13.53
N LYS A 148 15.23 -19.53 14.15
CA LYS A 148 15.11 -19.50 15.62
C LYS A 148 15.16 -20.91 16.22
N PHE A 149 14.50 -21.88 15.60
CA PHE A 149 14.51 -23.27 16.04
C PHE A 149 15.91 -23.92 15.90
N GLU A 150 16.62 -23.68 14.81
CA GLU A 150 18.00 -24.17 14.65
C GLU A 150 18.99 -23.55 15.67
N ALA A 151 18.80 -22.28 16.03
CA ALA A 151 19.63 -21.62 17.03
C ALA A 151 19.40 -22.19 18.44
N GLU A 152 18.16 -22.55 18.76
CA GLU A 152 17.77 -23.14 20.04
C GLU A 152 18.35 -24.56 20.21
N ILE A 153 18.27 -25.41 19.18
CA ILE A 153 18.89 -26.75 19.19
C ILE A 153 20.42 -26.67 19.36
N ARG A 154 21.08 -25.71 18.69
CA ARG A 154 22.53 -25.56 18.80
C ARG A 154 22.95 -25.13 20.22
N ALA A 155 22.21 -24.21 20.84
CA ALA A 155 22.49 -23.75 22.18
C ALA A 155 22.36 -24.88 23.23
N GLU A 156 21.31 -25.71 23.12
CA GLU A 156 21.10 -26.83 24.02
C GLU A 156 22.22 -27.90 23.90
N GLN A 157 22.69 -28.18 22.69
CA GLN A 157 23.78 -29.13 22.46
C GLN A 157 25.12 -28.63 23.03
N ASP A 158 25.42 -27.34 22.89
CA ASP A 158 26.65 -26.74 23.42
C ASP A 158 26.66 -26.69 24.95
N GLU A 159 25.52 -26.39 25.58
CA GLU A 159 25.37 -26.38 27.03
C GLU A 159 25.54 -27.78 27.61
N ARG A 160 24.84 -28.77 27.02
CA ARG A 160 24.93 -30.18 27.43
C ARG A 160 26.35 -30.74 27.31
N LYS A 161 27.12 -30.27 26.32
CA LYS A 161 28.52 -30.66 26.14
C LYS A 161 29.44 -30.06 27.20
N ARG A 162 29.25 -28.78 27.54
CA ARG A 162 30.02 -28.10 28.61
C ARG A 162 29.78 -28.75 29.97
N GLU A 163 28.53 -29.05 30.30
CA GLU A 163 28.20 -29.74 31.55
C GLU A 163 28.87 -31.11 31.65
N GLU A 164 28.92 -31.85 30.54
CA GLU A 164 29.54 -33.17 30.53
C GLU A 164 31.06 -33.10 30.69
N GLU A 165 31.70 -32.09 30.09
CA GLU A 165 33.13 -31.80 30.26
C GLU A 165 33.44 -31.39 31.71
N GLU A 166 32.66 -30.51 32.31
CA GLU A 166 32.79 -30.15 33.72
C GLU A 166 32.55 -31.33 34.66
N ARG A 167 31.59 -32.20 34.35
CA ARG A 167 31.33 -33.42 35.13
C ARG A 167 32.51 -34.38 35.06
N LYS A 168 33.12 -34.55 33.87
CA LYS A 168 34.34 -35.35 33.70
C LYS A 168 35.50 -34.73 34.48
N HIS A 169 35.67 -33.41 34.41
CA HIS A 169 36.72 -32.70 35.12
C HIS A 169 36.57 -32.82 36.65
N ARG A 170 35.35 -32.61 37.17
CA ARG A 170 35.04 -32.81 38.60
C ARG A 170 35.30 -34.23 39.07
N ARG A 171 34.93 -35.24 38.26
CA ARG A 171 35.19 -36.65 38.58
C ARG A 171 36.69 -36.99 38.55
N ALA A 172 37.45 -36.41 37.63
CA ALA A 172 38.89 -36.56 37.57
C ALA A 172 39.59 -35.93 38.78
N ALA A 173 39.24 -34.67 39.11
CA ALA A 173 39.76 -33.96 40.28
C ALA A 173 39.43 -34.70 41.59
N PHE A 174 38.21 -35.22 41.73
CA PHE A 174 37.83 -36.03 42.89
C PHE A 174 38.64 -37.34 42.99
N ARG A 175 38.91 -37.99 41.84
CA ARG A 175 39.73 -39.21 41.79
C ARG A 175 41.19 -38.92 42.20
N GLU A 176 41.74 -37.80 41.75
CA GLU A 176 43.10 -37.37 42.07
C GLU A 176 43.26 -37.01 43.56
N LEU A 177 42.33 -36.24 44.12
CA LEU A 177 42.31 -35.92 45.55
C LEU A 177 42.22 -37.18 46.42
N LYS A 178 41.40 -38.16 46.00
CA LYS A 178 41.28 -39.44 46.70
C LYS A 178 42.58 -40.25 46.65
N SER A 179 43.32 -40.25 45.54
CA SER A 179 44.64 -40.88 45.45
C SER A 179 45.70 -40.17 46.28
N ALA A 180 45.61 -38.85 46.44
CA ALA A 180 46.53 -38.08 47.27
C ALA A 180 46.34 -38.34 48.79
N PHE A 181 45.11 -38.69 49.21
CA PHE A 181 44.78 -38.97 50.62
C PHE A 181 45.02 -40.43 51.04
N THR A 182 45.50 -41.30 50.14
CA THR A 182 45.73 -42.73 50.41
C THR A 182 47.22 -43.14 50.43
N GLN A 183 48.14 -42.17 50.54
CA GLN A 183 49.57 -42.40 50.84
C GLN A 183 49.89 -42.15 52.31
#